data_AF-A0A6B3CEV2-F1
#
_entry.id   AF-A0A6B3CEV2-F1
#
_cell.length_a   1.000
_cell.length_b   1.000
_cell.length_c   1.000
_cell.angle_alpha   90.00
_cell.angle_beta   90.00
_cell.angle_gamma   90.00
#
_symmetry.space_group_name_H-M   'P 1'
#
loop_
_entity.id
_entity.type
_entity.pdbx_description
1 polymer ?
#
loop_
_entity_poly.entity_id
_entity_poly.type
_entity_poly.pdbx_seq_one_letter_code
_entity_poly.pdbx_strand_id
1 'polypeptide(L)'
;DGKPYEERQLKHRARRAVRPVPIPPVLVGILRAHLDTCGTTAEGRLFSAVRGGPVRSQEYGAVWKEARRKALTAAQVASPLAAIPYDLRHACVSFWLRSGVSLAETARRAGQSVAVLQRYYAKVLDGEEAKMNALIERGLAEHEDDADGS
;
A
#
# COMPACT_ATOMS: atom_id res chain seq x y z
N ASP A 1 -32.81 16.80 -8.10
CA ASP A 1 -31.37 17.11 -8.00
C ASP A 1 -30.76 16.57 -6.72
N GLY A 2 -30.24 15.34 -6.76
CA GLY A 2 -29.58 14.69 -5.62
C GLY A 2 -28.18 14.27 -6.02
N LYS A 3 -27.16 14.98 -5.55
CA LYS A 3 -25.76 14.59 -5.78
C LYS A 3 -25.43 13.42 -4.84
N PRO A 4 -25.05 12.22 -5.33
CA PRO A 4 -24.71 11.08 -4.47
C PRO A 4 -23.21 11.09 -4.15
N TYR A 5 -22.68 12.23 -3.73
CA TYR A 5 -21.44 12.26 -2.98
C TYR A 5 -21.81 12.77 -1.61
N GLU A 6 -21.82 11.89 -0.62
CA GLU A 6 -21.58 12.38 0.72
C GLU A 6 -20.10 12.76 0.76
N GLU A 7 -19.83 14.05 0.87
CA GLU A 7 -18.68 14.58 1.59
C GLU A 7 -18.77 14.10 3.05
N ARG A 8 -18.65 12.79 3.28
CA ARG A 8 -18.39 12.25 4.61
C ARG A 8 -16.97 12.68 4.95
N GLN A 9 -16.89 13.87 5.54
CA GLN A 9 -15.70 14.40 6.18
C GLN A 9 -15.16 13.31 7.11
N LEU A 10 -13.97 12.77 6.77
CA LEU A 10 -13.21 11.99 7.74
C LEU A 10 -12.91 12.94 8.90
N LYS A 11 -13.67 12.78 9.99
CA LYS A 11 -13.45 13.51 11.24
C LYS A 11 -11.96 13.39 11.59
N HIS A 12 -11.31 14.54 11.72
CA HIS A 12 -9.97 14.71 12.28
C HIS A 12 -8.73 14.54 11.38
N ARG A 13 -8.73 15.08 10.15
CA ARG A 13 -7.46 15.40 9.46
C ARG A 13 -7.50 16.76 8.78
N ALA A 14 -6.44 17.57 8.96
CA ALA A 14 -6.28 18.82 8.23
C ALA A 14 -6.31 18.53 6.71
N ARG A 15 -7.05 19.35 5.98
CA ARG A 15 -7.48 19.23 4.56
C ARG A 15 -6.35 19.02 3.52
N ARG A 16 -5.07 18.92 3.93
CA ARG A 16 -3.87 18.99 3.08
C ARG A 16 -2.69 18.13 3.54
N ALA A 17 -2.91 17.02 4.24
CA ALA A 17 -1.82 16.11 4.54
C ALA A 17 -1.37 15.35 3.27
N VAL A 18 -0.47 15.96 2.50
CA VAL A 18 0.23 15.31 1.38
C VAL A 18 1.34 14.45 1.96
N ARG A 19 1.45 13.21 1.49
CA ARG A 19 2.57 12.33 1.82
C ARG A 19 3.21 11.82 0.54
N PRO A 20 4.52 12.04 0.33
CA PRO A 20 5.23 11.41 -0.77
C PRO A 20 5.40 9.92 -0.48
N VAL A 21 4.93 9.08 -1.40
CA VAL A 21 5.08 7.62 -1.36
C VAL A 21 5.92 7.23 -2.57
N PRO A 22 7.13 6.68 -2.38
CA PRO A 22 7.93 6.17 -3.49
C PRO A 22 7.17 5.08 -4.24
N ILE A 23 7.08 5.21 -5.56
CA ILE A 23 6.46 4.21 -6.43
C ILE A 23 7.55 3.32 -7.02
N PRO A 24 7.46 1.98 -6.90
CA PRO A 24 8.47 1.09 -7.45
C PRO A 24 8.41 1.08 -8.99
N PRO A 25 9.52 0.80 -9.71
CA PRO A 25 9.56 0.81 -11.17
C PRO A 25 8.49 -0.04 -11.84
N VAL A 26 8.15 -1.20 -11.25
CA VAL A 26 7.07 -2.06 -11.73
C VAL A 26 5.71 -1.36 -11.76
N LEU A 27 5.39 -0.57 -10.73
CA LEU A 27 4.15 0.21 -10.69
C LEU A 27 4.20 1.33 -11.73
N VAL A 28 5.33 1.99 -11.91
CA VAL A 28 5.50 3.02 -12.95
C VAL A 28 5.20 2.44 -14.34
N GLY A 29 5.70 1.24 -14.64
CA GLY A 29 5.42 0.54 -15.91
C GLY A 29 3.93 0.31 -16.12
N ILE A 30 3.23 -0.20 -15.09
CA ILE A 30 1.77 -0.42 -15.14
C ILE A 30 1.01 0.89 -15.38
N LEU A 31 1.37 1.97 -14.68
CA LEU A 31 0.69 3.26 -14.82
C LEU A 31 0.93 3.90 -16.20
N ARG A 32 2.13 3.72 -16.77
CA ARG A 32 2.44 4.18 -18.14
C ARG A 32 1.62 3.41 -19.18
N ALA A 33 1.58 2.09 -19.09
CA ALA A 33 0.75 1.28 -20.00
C ALA A 33 -0.74 1.65 -19.92
N HIS A 34 -1.24 1.97 -18.72
CA HIS A 34 -2.59 2.49 -18.51
C HIS A 34 -2.78 3.86 -19.18
N LEU A 35 -1.84 4.78 -19.04
CA LEU A 35 -1.88 6.09 -19.70
C LEU A 35 -1.92 5.96 -21.23
N ASP A 36 -1.09 5.08 -21.79
CA ASP A 36 -1.03 4.87 -23.25
C ASP A 36 -2.34 4.28 -23.79
N THR A 37 -3.00 3.42 -23.00
CA THR A 37 -4.23 2.72 -23.40
C THR A 37 -5.50 3.55 -23.15
N CYS A 38 -5.55 4.28 -22.04
CA CYS A 38 -6.78 4.90 -21.53
C CYS A 38 -6.72 6.43 -21.47
N GLY A 39 -5.53 7.04 -21.57
CA GLY A 39 -5.33 8.47 -21.39
C GLY A 39 -5.69 8.96 -19.99
N THR A 40 -6.03 10.25 -19.89
CA THR A 40 -6.55 10.89 -18.67
C THR A 40 -7.82 11.68 -18.99
N THR A 41 -8.63 11.98 -17.97
CA THR A 41 -9.74 12.94 -18.16
C THR A 41 -9.22 14.35 -18.43
N ALA A 42 -10.10 15.26 -18.85
CA ALA A 42 -9.76 16.67 -19.04
C ALA A 42 -9.21 17.33 -17.76
N GLU A 43 -9.62 16.87 -16.58
CA GLU A 43 -9.09 17.33 -15.29
C GLU A 43 -7.83 16.56 -14.84
N GLY A 44 -7.25 15.73 -15.70
CA GLY A 44 -6.03 14.97 -15.42
C GLY A 44 -6.22 13.75 -14.52
N ARG A 45 -7.45 13.21 -14.38
CA ARG A 45 -7.66 11.99 -13.58
C ARG A 45 -7.13 10.78 -14.33
N LEU A 46 -6.30 9.99 -13.65
CA LEU A 46 -5.75 8.75 -14.17
C LEU A 46 -6.79 7.63 -14.27
N PHE A 47 -7.68 7.54 -13.29
CA PHE A 47 -8.75 6.55 -13.25
C PHE A 47 -10.10 7.26 -13.20
N SER A 48 -10.97 6.97 -14.17
CA SER A 48 -12.31 7.54 -14.27
C SER A 48 -13.34 6.48 -14.65
N ALA A 49 -14.59 6.72 -14.28
CA ALA A 49 -15.72 6.00 -14.85
C ALA A 49 -15.85 6.32 -16.35
N VAL A 50 -16.58 5.47 -17.09
CA VAL A 50 -16.78 5.58 -18.55
C VAL A 50 -17.28 6.98 -18.99
N ARG A 51 -18.02 7.67 -18.12
CA ARG A 51 -18.55 9.03 -18.38
C ARG A 51 -17.63 10.17 -17.90
N GLY A 52 -16.34 9.90 -17.63
CA GLY A 52 -15.35 10.90 -17.21
C GLY A 52 -15.41 11.33 -15.74
N GLY A 53 -16.40 10.84 -14.97
CA GLY A 53 -16.50 11.11 -13.53
C GLY A 53 -15.59 10.21 -12.67
N PRO A 54 -15.53 10.45 -11.34
CA PRO A 54 -14.82 9.54 -10.43
C PRO A 54 -15.46 8.15 -10.42
N VAL A 55 -14.63 7.12 -10.25
CA VAL A 55 -15.10 5.75 -10.05
C VAL A 55 -15.94 5.68 -8.78
N ARG A 56 -17.17 5.17 -8.88
CA ARG A 56 -18.08 5.06 -7.74
C ARG A 56 -17.71 3.87 -6.86
N SER A 57 -17.96 3.97 -5.55
CA SER A 57 -17.64 2.88 -4.62
C SER A 57 -18.29 1.53 -4.98
N GLN A 58 -19.51 1.55 -5.54
CA GLN A 58 -20.18 0.32 -6.00
C GLN A 58 -19.50 -0.30 -7.23
N GLU A 59 -19.07 0.53 -8.18
CA GLU A 59 -18.32 0.09 -9.36
C GLU A 59 -16.99 -0.52 -8.95
N TYR A 60 -16.32 0.07 -7.95
CA TYR A 60 -15.07 -0.43 -7.40
C TYR A 60 -15.20 -1.85 -6.85
N GLY A 61 -16.29 -2.17 -6.13
CA GLY A 61 -16.53 -3.51 -5.60
C GLY A 61 -16.79 -4.57 -6.68
N ALA A 62 -17.52 -4.22 -7.73
CA ALA A 62 -17.77 -5.13 -8.86
C ALA A 62 -16.49 -5.41 -9.66
N VAL A 63 -15.74 -4.35 -9.99
CA VAL A 63 -14.44 -4.45 -10.67
C VAL A 63 -13.45 -5.25 -9.83
N TRP A 64 -13.44 -5.07 -8.51
CA TRP A 64 -12.57 -5.83 -7.60
C TRP A 64 -12.88 -7.33 -7.62
N LYS A 65 -14.17 -7.71 -7.54
CA LYS A 65 -14.58 -9.12 -7.64
C LYS A 65 -14.11 -9.75 -8.94
N GLU A 66 -14.20 -9.01 -10.03
CA GLU A 66 -13.75 -9.49 -11.33
C GLU A 66 -12.23 -9.60 -11.43
N ALA A 67 -11.49 -8.62 -10.90
CA ALA A 67 -10.04 -8.69 -10.81
C ALA A 67 -9.57 -9.91 -10.01
N ARG A 68 -10.23 -10.23 -8.89
CA ARG A 68 -9.93 -11.44 -8.10
C ARG A 68 -10.08 -12.72 -8.93
N ARG A 69 -11.15 -12.85 -9.73
CA ARG A 69 -11.37 -14.04 -10.58
C ARG A 69 -10.32 -14.20 -11.67
N LYS A 70 -9.77 -13.10 -12.17
CA LYS A 70 -8.71 -13.11 -13.20
C LYS A 70 -7.34 -13.42 -12.63
N ALA A 71 -7.06 -13.00 -11.39
CA ALA A 71 -5.74 -13.10 -10.78
C ALA A 71 -5.55 -14.31 -9.84
N LEU A 72 -6.63 -14.86 -9.29
CA LEU A 72 -6.59 -15.92 -8.28
C LEU A 72 -7.23 -17.21 -8.77
N THR A 73 -6.81 -18.33 -8.19
CA THR A 73 -7.46 -19.64 -8.41
C THR A 73 -8.88 -19.67 -7.84
N ALA A 74 -9.73 -20.58 -8.32
CA ALA A 74 -11.12 -20.72 -7.84
C ALA A 74 -11.20 -20.94 -6.31
N ALA A 75 -10.31 -21.77 -5.76
CA ALA A 75 -10.22 -22.01 -4.31
C ALA A 75 -9.84 -20.74 -3.54
N GLN A 76 -8.90 -19.94 -4.05
CA GLN A 76 -8.52 -18.67 -3.45
C GLN A 76 -9.63 -17.62 -3.52
N VAL A 77 -10.37 -17.54 -4.64
CA VAL A 77 -11.53 -16.66 -4.77
C VAL A 77 -12.62 -16.98 -3.74
N ALA A 78 -12.85 -18.27 -3.49
CA ALA A 78 -13.80 -18.76 -2.48
C ALA A 78 -13.32 -18.51 -1.04
N SER A 79 -12.01 -18.35 -0.83
CA SER A 79 -11.43 -18.03 0.48
C SER A 79 -11.58 -16.54 0.85
N PRO A 80 -11.33 -16.17 2.13
CA PRO A 80 -11.25 -14.77 2.57
C PRO A 80 -10.10 -13.97 1.96
N LEU A 81 -9.21 -14.58 1.17
CA LEU A 81 -8.04 -13.92 0.60
C LEU A 81 -8.43 -12.72 -0.26
N ALA A 82 -7.97 -11.53 0.15
CA ALA A 82 -8.19 -10.27 -0.55
C ALA A 82 -9.69 -9.99 -0.82
N ALA A 83 -10.56 -10.35 0.13
CA ALA A 83 -12.01 -10.24 0.02
C ALA A 83 -12.46 -8.81 -0.32
N ILE A 84 -11.79 -7.80 0.24
CA ILE A 84 -12.02 -6.39 -0.07
C ILE A 84 -10.72 -5.70 -0.53
N PRO A 85 -10.80 -4.61 -1.31
CA PRO A 85 -9.61 -3.89 -1.76
C PRO A 85 -8.71 -3.40 -0.62
N TYR A 86 -9.30 -3.10 0.55
CA TYR A 86 -8.56 -2.65 1.72
C TYR A 86 -7.60 -3.73 2.26
N ASP A 87 -7.84 -5.00 1.97
CA ASP A 87 -6.93 -6.10 2.36
C ASP A 87 -5.57 -5.98 1.65
N LEU A 88 -5.53 -5.43 0.43
CA LEU A 88 -4.26 -5.15 -0.25
C LEU A 88 -3.41 -4.14 0.51
N ARG A 89 -4.04 -3.18 1.19
CA ARG A 89 -3.32 -2.22 2.03
C ARG A 89 -2.72 -2.91 3.25
N HIS A 90 -3.45 -3.83 3.88
CA HIS A 90 -2.94 -4.65 4.98
C HIS A 90 -1.76 -5.52 4.52
N ALA A 91 -1.90 -6.18 3.37
CA ALA A 91 -0.84 -6.99 2.77
C ALA A 91 0.41 -6.14 2.45
N CYS A 92 0.23 -4.96 1.86
CA CYS A 92 1.32 -4.04 1.52
C CYS A 92 2.09 -3.57 2.77
N VAL A 93 1.38 -3.18 3.83
CA VAL A 93 2.01 -2.77 5.09
C VAL A 93 2.78 -3.93 5.71
N SER A 94 2.18 -5.12 5.75
CA SER A 94 2.85 -6.33 6.28
C SER A 94 4.08 -6.69 5.47
N PHE A 95 4.00 -6.57 4.15
CA PHE A 95 5.11 -6.82 3.23
C PHE A 95 6.27 -5.86 3.45
N TRP A 96 6.02 -4.56 3.62
CA TRP A 96 7.08 -3.58 3.92
C TRP A 96 7.79 -3.88 5.23
N LEU A 97 7.04 -4.17 6.30
CA LEU A 97 7.62 -4.53 7.60
C LEU A 97 8.48 -5.79 7.50
N ARG A 98 7.96 -6.85 6.87
CA ARG A 98 8.71 -8.09 6.64
C ARG A 98 9.92 -7.88 5.72
N SER A 99 9.88 -6.88 4.84
CA SER A 99 11.03 -6.51 4.00
C SER A 99 12.08 -5.68 4.75
N GLY A 100 11.90 -5.41 6.04
CA GLY A 100 12.84 -4.66 6.87
C GLY A 100 12.64 -3.14 6.82
N VAL A 101 11.55 -2.64 6.23
CA VAL A 101 11.24 -1.20 6.27
C VAL A 101 10.87 -0.82 7.70
N SER A 102 11.50 0.23 8.24
CA SER A 102 11.27 0.66 9.62
C SER A 102 9.80 0.99 9.91
N LEU A 103 9.39 0.86 11.17
CA LEU A 103 8.04 1.23 11.61
C LEU A 103 7.70 2.69 11.29
N ALA A 104 8.65 3.60 11.48
CA ALA A 104 8.48 5.03 11.20
C ALA A 104 8.25 5.30 9.71
N GLU A 105 9.05 4.69 8.83
CA GLU A 105 8.93 4.87 7.38
C GLU A 105 7.63 4.23 6.85
N THR A 106 7.30 3.04 7.35
CA THR A 106 6.03 2.36 7.04
C THR A 106 4.83 3.21 7.48
N ALA A 107 4.87 3.78 8.70
CA ALA A 107 3.82 4.65 9.23
C ALA A 107 3.63 5.90 8.35
N ARG A 108 4.75 6.54 7.99
CA ARG A 108 4.77 7.73 7.12
C ARG A 108 4.16 7.44 5.76
N ARG A 109 4.57 6.35 5.08
CA ARG A 109 4.03 5.96 3.76
C ARG A 109 2.56 5.56 3.83
N ALA A 110 2.21 4.75 4.82
CA ALA A 110 0.83 4.31 5.01
C ALA A 110 -0.08 5.49 5.40
N GLY A 111 0.42 6.50 6.13
CA GLY A 111 -0.39 7.60 6.64
C GLY A 111 -1.17 7.21 7.90
N GLN A 112 -0.56 6.41 8.77
CA GLN A 112 -1.08 6.01 10.09
C GLN A 112 -0.01 6.25 11.16
N SER A 113 -0.38 6.22 12.45
CA SER A 113 0.60 6.38 13.52
C SER A 113 1.41 5.10 13.76
N VAL A 114 2.61 5.24 14.31
CA VAL A 114 3.45 4.10 14.72
C VAL A 114 2.74 3.23 15.77
N ALA A 115 2.02 3.84 16.71
CA ALA A 115 1.24 3.11 17.71
C ALA A 115 0.17 2.21 17.09
N VAL A 116 -0.50 2.67 16.01
CA VAL A 116 -1.45 1.83 15.26
C VAL A 116 -0.71 0.68 14.57
N LEU A 117 0.46 0.93 13.97
CA LEU A 117 1.24 -0.16 13.38
C LEU A 117 1.63 -1.23 14.41
N GLN A 118 2.16 -0.83 15.55
CA GLN A 118 2.54 -1.77 16.61
C GLN A 118 1.35 -2.61 17.08
N ARG A 119 0.18 -1.98 17.31
CA ARG A 119 -1.02 -2.68 17.75
C ARG A 119 -1.51 -3.75 16.76
N TYR A 120 -1.48 -3.46 15.46
CA TYR A 120 -2.09 -4.33 14.45
C TYR A 120 -1.10 -5.25 13.72
N TYR A 121 0.20 -4.95 13.75
CA TYR A 121 1.22 -5.66 12.97
C TYR A 121 2.37 -6.24 13.82
N ALA A 122 2.31 -6.18 15.15
CA ALA A 122 3.32 -6.83 16.00
C ALA A 122 3.54 -8.29 15.62
N LYS A 123 2.45 -9.03 15.35
CA LYS A 123 2.50 -10.45 14.94
C LYS A 123 3.22 -10.71 13.62
N VAL A 124 3.37 -9.70 12.75
CA VAL A 124 4.11 -9.82 11.49
C VAL A 124 5.61 -9.85 11.73
N LEU A 125 6.07 -9.34 12.89
CA LEU A 125 7.47 -9.29 13.30
C LEU A 125 7.89 -10.51 14.14
N ASP A 126 6.93 -11.35 14.57
CA ASP A 126 7.21 -12.57 15.31
C ASP A 126 7.95 -13.58 14.42
N GLY A 127 9.04 -14.17 14.94
CA GLY A 127 9.85 -15.16 14.22
C GLY A 127 10.98 -14.60 13.34
N GLU A 128 11.29 -13.29 13.44
CA GLU A 128 12.41 -12.69 12.71
C GLU A 128 13.73 -12.67 13.49
N GLU A 129 13.86 -13.37 14.61
CA GLU A 129 15.04 -13.32 15.51
C GLU A 129 16.36 -13.56 14.76
N ALA A 130 16.47 -14.66 14.00
CA ALA A 130 17.68 -14.97 13.24
C ALA A 130 18.04 -13.88 12.22
N LYS A 131 17.02 -13.30 11.56
CA LYS A 131 17.21 -12.20 10.61
C LYS A 131 17.67 -10.94 11.33
N MET A 132 17.11 -10.63 12.50
CA MET A 132 17.52 -9.47 13.30
C MET A 132 18.95 -9.63 13.81
N ASN A 133 19.34 -10.82 14.26
CA ASN A 133 20.71 -11.10 14.67
C ASN A 133 21.69 -10.89 13.51
N ALA A 134 21.39 -11.39 12.32
CA ALA A 134 22.22 -11.17 11.13
C ALA A 134 22.34 -9.68 10.74
N LEU A 135 21.31 -8.86 11.00
CA LEU A 135 21.40 -7.40 10.80
C LEU A 135 22.32 -6.75 11.83
N ILE A 136 22.24 -7.17 13.10
CA ILE A 136 23.11 -6.69 14.18
C ILE A 136 24.56 -7.06 13.89
N GLU A 137 24.82 -8.32 13.57
CA GLU A 137 26.16 -8.83 13.22
C GLU A 137 26.78 -8.04 12.07
N ARG A 138 26.00 -7.78 11.00
CA ARG A 138 26.50 -6.96 9.88
C ARG A 138 26.84 -5.53 10.31
N GLY A 139 25.98 -4.89 11.11
CA GLY A 139 26.24 -3.54 11.58
C GLY A 139 27.46 -3.44 12.50
N LEU A 140 27.73 -4.49 13.28
CA LEU A 140 28.94 -4.59 14.12
C LEU A 140 30.20 -4.74 13.25
N ALA A 141 30.17 -5.61 12.24
CA ALA A 141 31.29 -5.78 11.31
C ALA A 141 31.62 -4.48 10.55
N GLU A 142 30.60 -3.77 10.06
CA GLU A 142 30.78 -2.46 9.40
C GLU A 142 31.46 -1.42 10.32
N HIS A 143 31.19 -1.45 11.64
CA HIS A 143 31.85 -0.55 12.60
C HIS A 143 33.28 -0.95 12.94
N GLU A 144 33.60 -2.24 12.95
CA GLU A 144 34.97 -2.72 13.19
C GLU A 144 35.89 -2.39 12.01
N ASP A 145 35.40 -2.55 10.77
CA ASP A 145 36.14 -2.19 9.55
C ASP A 145 36.44 -0.67 9.47
N ASP A 146 35.48 0.18 9.88
CA ASP A 146 35.67 1.64 9.95
C ASP A 146 36.66 2.06 11.07
N ALA A 147 36.79 1.25 12.12
CA ALA A 147 37.69 1.52 13.25
C ALA A 147 39.15 1.08 12.97
N ASP A 148 39.35 -0.01 12.23
CA ASP A 148 40.68 -0.49 11.82
C ASP A 148 41.22 0.22 10.56
N GLY A 149 40.35 0.94 9.84
CA GLY A 149 40.71 1.73 8.66
C GLY A 149 41.11 3.20 8.92
N SER A 150 41.08 3.68 10.16
CA SER A 150 41.40 5.06 10.56
C SER A 150 42.74 5.23 11.26
#